data_AF-A0A133KD64-F1
#
_entry.id   AF-A0A133KD64-F1
#
_cell.length_a   1.000
_cell.length_b   1.000
_cell.length_c   1.000
_cell.angle_alpha   90.00
_cell.angle_beta   90.00
_cell.angle_gamma   90.00
#
_symmetry.space_group_name_H-M   'P 1'
#
loop_
_entity.id
_entity.type
_entity.pdbx_description
1 polymer ?
#
loop_
_entity_poly.entity_id
_entity_poly.type
_entity_poly.pdbx_seq_one_letter_code
_entity_poly.pdbx_strand_id
1 'polypeptide(L)'
;MRRKIKDVINSAYNGEEITKEEKSEMFSYFRHIPNARKTDEEFELYCKMAKEKGIPKPERDSTIRPLNEYSNCAYRDENGKWRMKNRINNE
;
A
#
# COMPACT_ATOMS: atom_id res chain seq x y z
N MET A 1 -1.11 -15.38 -20.55
CA MET A 1 -2.20 -15.47 -19.54
C MET A 1 -1.74 -14.70 -18.31
N ARG A 2 -2.53 -13.75 -17.80
CA ARG A 2 -2.12 -12.92 -16.65
C ARG A 2 -2.25 -13.74 -15.36
N ARG A 3 -1.19 -13.84 -14.55
CA ARG A 3 -1.24 -14.48 -13.23
C ARG A 3 -2.20 -13.72 -12.31
N LYS A 4 -2.79 -14.40 -11.33
CA LYS A 4 -3.58 -13.71 -10.30
C LYS A 4 -2.63 -12.97 -9.37
N ILE A 5 -3.08 -11.85 -8.82
CA ILE A 5 -2.26 -11.01 -7.94
C ILE A 5 -1.71 -11.76 -6.72
N LYS A 6 -2.49 -12.70 -6.16
CA LYS A 6 -2.04 -13.56 -5.04
C LYS A 6 -0.86 -14.44 -5.43
N ASP A 7 -0.89 -15.01 -6.63
CA ASP A 7 0.19 -15.87 -7.13
C ASP A 7 1.46 -15.05 -7.33
N VAL A 8 1.32 -13.82 -7.86
CA VAL A 8 2.43 -12.87 -8.02
C VAL A 8 3.04 -12.49 -6.67
N ILE A 9 2.21 -12.20 -5.65
CA ILE A 9 2.67 -11.87 -4.29
C ILE A 9 3.44 -13.05 -3.68
N ASN A 10 2.92 -14.27 -3.82
CA ASN A 10 3.59 -15.48 -3.32
C ASN A 10 4.94 -15.70 -4.01
N SER A 11 5.00 -15.61 -5.34
CA SER A 11 6.25 -15.68 -6.10
C SER A 11 7.24 -14.62 -5.62
N ALA A 12 6.80 -13.37 -5.45
CA ALA A 12 7.65 -12.28 -4.99
C ALA A 12 8.19 -12.52 -3.57
N TYR A 13 7.36 -13.07 -2.68
CA TYR A 13 7.77 -13.40 -1.31
C TYR A 13 8.82 -14.52 -1.28
N ASN A 14 8.63 -15.54 -2.11
CA ASN A 14 9.55 -16.68 -2.23
C ASN A 14 10.85 -16.36 -2.99
N GLY A 15 11.01 -15.12 -3.48
CA GLY A 15 12.19 -14.71 -4.26
C GLY A 15 12.20 -15.25 -5.69
N GLU A 16 11.06 -15.70 -6.20
CA GLU A 16 10.90 -16.11 -7.60
C GLU A 16 10.90 -14.89 -8.53
N GLU A 17 11.25 -15.11 -9.79
CA GLU A 17 11.25 -14.05 -10.79
C GLU A 17 9.81 -13.56 -11.08
N ILE A 18 9.63 -12.25 -11.02
CA ILE A 18 8.39 -11.57 -11.42
C ILE A 18 8.73 -10.51 -12.45
N THR A 19 7.83 -10.29 -13.42
CA THR A 19 8.05 -9.28 -14.44
C THR A 19 7.94 -7.87 -13.86
N LYS A 20 8.42 -6.89 -14.62
CA LYS A 20 8.28 -5.47 -14.26
C LYS A 20 6.81 -5.05 -14.17
N GLU A 21 5.97 -5.58 -15.06
CA GLU A 21 4.52 -5.34 -15.10
C GLU A 21 3.86 -5.89 -13.84
N GLU A 22 4.22 -7.11 -13.44
CA GLU A 22 3.72 -7.76 -12.23
C GLU A 22 4.16 -7.01 -10.97
N LYS A 23 5.42 -6.57 -10.92
CA LYS A 23 5.92 -5.70 -9.83
C LYS A 23 5.14 -4.38 -9.77
N SER A 24 4.81 -3.79 -10.92
CA SER A 24 4.01 -2.56 -10.99
C SER A 24 2.57 -2.79 -10.50
N GLU A 25 1.95 -3.89 -10.94
CA GLU A 25 0.61 -4.30 -10.51
C GLU A 25 0.54 -4.57 -9.01
N MET A 26 1.51 -5.32 -8.47
CA MET A 26 1.63 -5.59 -7.04
C MET A 26 1.78 -4.31 -6.22
N PHE A 27 2.60 -3.37 -6.67
CA PHE A 27 2.71 -2.07 -6.00
C PHE A 27 1.39 -1.30 -6.03
N SER A 28 0.71 -1.31 -7.18
CA SER A 28 -0.61 -0.69 -7.31
C SER A 28 -1.62 -1.35 -6.38
N TYR A 29 -1.64 -2.67 -6.29
CA TYR A 29 -2.52 -3.40 -5.37
C TYR A 29 -2.29 -2.97 -3.92
N PHE A 30 -1.04 -3.00 -3.46
CA PHE A 30 -0.71 -2.67 -2.07
C PHE A 30 -1.07 -1.24 -1.67
N ARG A 31 -0.86 -0.24 -2.54
CA ARG A 31 -1.19 1.15 -2.22
C ARG A 31 -2.69 1.44 -2.15
N HIS A 32 -3.54 0.56 -2.68
CA HIS A 32 -5.01 0.72 -2.70
C HIS A 32 -5.74 -0.06 -1.59
N ILE A 33 -5.02 -0.85 -0.80
CA ILE A 33 -5.57 -1.59 0.36
C ILE A 33 -4.97 -1.00 1.63
N PRO A 34 -5.77 -0.70 2.67
CA PRO A 34 -5.23 -0.26 3.96
C PRO A 34 -4.18 -1.21 4.52
N ASN A 35 -3.11 -0.68 5.11
CA ASN A 35 -2.04 -1.51 5.67
C ASN A 35 -2.53 -2.41 6.80
N ALA A 36 -3.51 -1.94 7.59
CA ALA A 36 -4.13 -2.72 8.65
C ALA A 36 -4.86 -4.00 8.13
N ARG A 37 -5.09 -4.12 6.82
CA ARG A 37 -5.73 -5.29 6.19
C ARG A 37 -4.74 -6.22 5.49
N LYS A 38 -3.46 -5.85 5.40
CA LYS A 38 -2.42 -6.67 4.78
C LYS A 38 -1.97 -7.76 5.75
N THR A 39 -1.54 -8.89 5.19
CA THR A 39 -0.74 -9.86 5.98
C THR A 39 0.63 -9.27 6.32
N ASP A 40 1.35 -9.93 7.22
CA ASP A 40 2.73 -9.55 7.54
C ASP A 40 3.64 -9.62 6.32
N GLU A 41 3.51 -10.67 5.50
CA GLU A 41 4.29 -10.81 4.26
C GLU A 41 3.99 -9.69 3.26
N GLU A 42 2.70 -9.41 3.04
CA GLU A 42 2.26 -8.36 2.12
C GLU A 42 2.76 -6.98 2.55
N PHE A 43 2.70 -6.69 3.86
CA PHE A 43 3.18 -5.43 4.40
C PHE A 43 4.70 -5.30 4.32
N GLU A 44 5.45 -6.37 4.60
CA GLU A 44 6.90 -6.38 4.47
C GLU A 44 7.33 -6.14 3.02
N LEU A 45 6.72 -6.85 2.06
CA LEU A 45 6.94 -6.65 0.63
C LEU A 45 6.64 -5.20 0.24
N TYR A 46 5.51 -4.66 0.69
CA TYR A 46 5.16 -3.28 0.37
C TYR A 46 6.17 -2.27 0.94
N CYS A 47 6.67 -2.49 2.15
CA CYS A 47 7.73 -1.65 2.74
C CYS A 47 9.03 -1.68 1.91
N LYS A 48 9.43 -2.86 1.41
CA LYS A 48 10.60 -2.99 0.52
C LYS A 48 10.38 -2.18 -0.76
N MET A 49 9.22 -2.32 -1.40
CA MET A 49 8.88 -1.57 -2.62
C MET A 49 8.79 -0.04 -2.38
N ALA A 50 8.26 0.38 -1.24
CA ALA A 50 8.18 1.78 -0.85
C ALA A 50 9.58 2.40 -0.73
N LYS A 51 10.51 1.68 -0.08
CA LYS A 51 11.92 2.08 0.02
C LYS A 51 12.59 2.18 -1.35
N GLU A 52 12.41 1.19 -2.22
CA GLU A 52 12.95 1.21 -3.59
C GLU A 52 12.44 2.40 -4.42
N LYS A 53 11.21 2.84 -4.19
CA LYS A 53 10.59 3.99 -4.87
C LYS A 53 10.86 5.33 -4.20
N GLY A 54 11.55 5.35 -3.06
CA GLY A 54 11.84 6.57 -2.31
C GLY A 54 10.60 7.24 -1.70
N ILE A 55 9.52 6.49 -1.45
CA ILE A 55 8.33 7.02 -0.77
C ILE A 55 8.42 6.76 0.75
N PRO A 56 7.72 7.55 1.58
CA PRO A 56 7.69 7.33 3.02
C PRO A 56 7.30 5.90 3.39
N LYS A 57 7.88 5.40 4.47
CA LYS A 57 7.54 4.08 5.00
C LYS A 57 6.04 4.05 5.37
N PRO A 58 5.25 3.14 4.79
CA PRO A 58 3.83 3.01 5.13
C PRO A 58 3.64 2.60 6.60
N GLU A 59 2.54 3.02 7.20
CA GLU A 59 2.26 2.69 8.60
C GLU A 59 1.36 1.48 8.75
N ARG A 60 1.81 0.53 9.59
CA ARG A 60 1.17 -0.79 9.68
C ARG A 60 -0.29 -0.71 10.07
N ASP A 61 -0.61 0.08 11.08
CA ASP A 61 -1.95 0.15 11.66
C ASP A 61 -2.85 1.19 10.96
N SER A 62 -2.39 1.74 9.84
CA SER A 62 -3.16 2.70 9.06
C SER A 62 -4.39 2.04 8.45
N THR A 63 -5.55 2.62 8.76
CA THR A 63 -6.86 2.19 8.25
C THR A 63 -7.24 2.88 6.94
N ILE A 64 -6.46 3.86 6.48
CA ILE A 64 -6.63 4.48 5.17
C ILE A 64 -5.76 3.78 4.13
N ARG A 65 -6.03 4.05 2.85
CA ARG A 65 -5.18 3.54 1.76
C ARG A 65 -3.79 4.21 1.84
N PRO A 66 -2.69 3.46 1.70
CA PRO A 66 -1.35 4.03 1.73
C PRO A 66 -1.10 5.13 0.71
N LEU A 67 -1.78 5.08 -0.43
CA LEU A 67 -1.69 6.15 -1.43
C LEU A 67 -2.16 7.52 -0.90
N ASN A 68 -3.00 7.53 0.14
CA ASN A 68 -3.53 8.73 0.79
C ASN A 68 -2.71 9.12 2.02
N GLU A 69 -1.94 8.19 2.61
CA GLU A 69 -0.98 8.54 3.65
C GLU A 69 -0.01 9.58 3.09
N TYR A 70 0.30 10.61 3.88
CA TYR A 70 1.20 11.70 3.47
C TYR A 70 0.73 12.53 2.26
N SER A 71 -0.51 12.35 1.81
CA SER A 71 -1.13 13.20 0.80
C SER A 71 -1.91 14.34 1.46
N ASN A 72 -2.21 15.38 0.68
CA ASN A 72 -2.99 16.52 1.16
C ASN A 72 -4.45 16.18 1.50
N CYS A 73 -4.93 14.98 1.17
CA CYS A 73 -6.30 14.54 1.46
C CYS A 73 -6.44 13.76 2.77
N ALA A 74 -5.35 13.55 3.52
CA ALA A 74 -5.37 12.91 4.83
C ALA A 74 -4.74 13.81 5.92
N TYR A 75 -5.01 13.48 7.18
CA TYR A 75 -4.44 14.12 8.36
C TYR A 75 -4.34 13.13 9.52
N ARG A 76 -3.63 13.51 10.59
CA ARG A 76 -3.59 12.77 11.86
C ARG A 76 -4.59 13.36 12.82
N ASP A 77 -5.42 12.50 13.43
CA ASP A 77 -6.26 12.93 14.56
C ASP A 77 -5.44 13.12 15.85
N GLU A 78 -6.11 13.55 16.91
CA GLU A 78 -5.51 13.76 18.24
C GLU A 78 -4.84 12.51 18.83
N ASN A 79 -5.23 11.33 18.37
CA ASN A 79 -4.67 10.04 18.80
C ASN A 79 -3.56 9.57 17.86
N GLY A 80 -3.12 10.41 16.92
CA GLY A 80 -2.12 10.08 15.93
C GLY A 80 -2.59 9.03 14.92
N LYS A 81 -3.89 8.84 14.68
CA LYS A 81 -4.40 7.93 13.63
C LYS A 81 -4.66 8.67 12.33
N TRP A 82 -4.36 8.03 11.20
CA TRP A 82 -4.65 8.58 9.88
C TRP A 82 -6.16 8.65 9.63
N ARG A 83 -6.63 9.82 9.18
CA ARG A 83 -8.00 10.11 8.78
C ARG A 83 -8.03 10.76 7.41
N MET A 84 -9.09 10.47 6.65
CA MET A 84 -9.37 11.19 5.41
C MET A 84 -9.98 12.55 5.76
N LYS A 85 -9.56 13.60 5.07
CA LYS A 85 -10.28 14.89 5.10
C LYS A 85 -11.64 14.68 4.45
N ASN A 86 -12.69 15.18 5.08
CA ASN A 86 -14.00 15.23 4.43
C ASN A 86 -13.86 16.08 3.16
N ARG A 87 -14.32 15.55 2.02
CA ARG A 87 -14.59 16.43 0.89
C ARG A 87 -15.73 17.33 1.36
N ILE A 88 -15.47 18.61 1.48
CA ILE A 88 -16.56 19.59 1.58
C ILE A 88 -17.27 19.48 0.23
N ASN A 89 -18.39 18.78 0.20
CA ASN A 89 -19.34 18.93 -0.88
C ASN A 89 -19.93 20.32 -0.66
N ASN A 90 -19.47 21.30 -1.45
CA ASN A 90 -20.25 22.52 -1.60
C ASN A 90 -21.50 22.10 -2.38
N GLU A 91 -22.58 21.83 -1.64
CA GLU A 91 -23.94 21.78 -2.18
C GLU A 91 -24.39 23.18 -2.63
#